data_AF-A0A2A6BBI9-F1
#
_entry.id   AF-A0A2A6BBI9-F1
#
_cell.length_a   1.000
_cell.length_b   1.000
_cell.length_c   1.000
_cell.angle_alpha   90.00
_cell.angle_beta   90.00
_cell.angle_gamma   90.00
#
_symmetry.space_group_name_H-M   'P 1'
#
loop_
_entity.id
_entity.type
_entity.pdbx_description
1 polymer ?
#
loop_
_entity_poly.entity_id
_entity_poly.type
_entity_poly.pdbx_seq_one_letter_code
_entity_poly.pdbx_strand_id
1 'polypeptide(L)'
;MDLSTTSQQVFLHSILSYTFLPISLVLNALVFVLSSKTTKLGATLKLIHAFCGVCVLLSIAHAISLAHWEHLPYAIAFFPTGSLATLDYITPIAFQLQQVAYISIICLVGYMYIHRYRTMLAASQRGNRRWKLVIAIIIAAIVQWETICLFIMKPNDKMRAKFNVAFVESYDIDFMRLYFLAVDLTEPLDPWLIFNGLGVLIEVSVLIVLIVWCGFRIQLIIVRSISSEKAKRIQRRVLRLLIFQVT
;
A
#
# COMPACT_ATOMS: atom_id res chain seq x y z
N MET A 1 -7.77 -8.62 -29.14
CA MET A 1 -6.64 -8.53 -28.20
C MET A 1 -5.87 -9.83 -28.36
N ASP A 2 -4.58 -9.79 -28.70
CA ASP A 2 -3.82 -11.01 -29.00
C ASP A 2 -3.53 -11.78 -27.70
N LEU A 3 -4.13 -12.96 -27.55
CA LEU A 3 -3.99 -13.84 -26.38
C LEU A 3 -2.52 -14.16 -26.03
N SER A 4 -1.63 -14.17 -27.03
CA SER A 4 -0.20 -14.39 -26.84
C SER A 4 0.45 -13.30 -25.98
N THR A 5 -0.03 -12.05 -26.07
CA THR A 5 0.54 -10.92 -25.32
C THR A 5 0.15 -10.96 -23.84
N THR A 6 -1.07 -11.38 -23.52
CA THR A 6 -1.58 -11.45 -22.14
C THR A 6 -0.89 -12.55 -21.34
N SER A 7 -0.72 -13.74 -21.93
CA SER A 7 0.02 -14.85 -21.31
C SER A 7 1.47 -14.47 -21.01
N GLN A 8 2.15 -13.76 -21.93
CA GLN A 8 3.51 -13.27 -21.72
C GLN A 8 3.60 -12.23 -20.59
N GLN A 9 2.61 -11.34 -20.47
CA GLN A 9 2.56 -10.34 -19.39
C GLN A 9 2.38 -10.99 -18.02
N VAL A 10 1.44 -11.95 -17.90
CA VAL A 10 1.21 -12.70 -16.65
C VAL A 10 2.45 -13.49 -16.25
N PHE A 11 3.11 -14.13 -17.22
CA PHE A 11 4.34 -14.87 -16.98
C PHE A 11 5.47 -13.97 -16.50
N LEU A 12 5.70 -12.84 -17.18
CA LEU A 12 6.71 -11.86 -16.77
C LEU A 12 6.41 -11.29 -15.38
N HIS A 13 5.15 -10.93 -15.11
CA HIS A 13 4.72 -10.45 -13.80
C HIS A 13 5.01 -11.48 -12.71
N SER A 14 4.73 -12.75 -12.96
CA SER A 14 5.03 -13.84 -12.02
C SER A 14 6.53 -13.95 -11.73
N ILE A 15 7.38 -13.91 -12.77
CA ILE A 15 8.85 -13.93 -12.61
C ILE A 15 9.32 -12.77 -11.74
N LEU A 16 8.85 -11.56 -12.03
CA LEU A 16 9.23 -10.36 -11.28
C LEU A 16 8.81 -10.48 -9.81
N SER A 17 7.58 -10.87 -9.54
CA SER A 17 7.05 -10.99 -8.18
C SER A 17 7.77 -12.06 -7.36
N TYR A 18 8.06 -13.23 -7.94
CA TYR A 18 8.84 -14.26 -7.25
C TYR A 18 10.32 -13.89 -7.08
N THR A 19 10.89 -13.07 -7.98
CA THR A 19 12.26 -12.57 -7.84
C THR A 19 12.36 -11.47 -6.77
N PHE A 20 11.37 -10.59 -6.70
CA PHE A 20 11.36 -9.50 -5.72
C PHE A 20 11.05 -9.98 -4.31
N LEU A 21 10.34 -11.10 -4.13
CA LEU A 21 10.07 -11.67 -2.81
C LEU A 21 11.36 -11.93 -1.99
N PRO A 22 12.33 -12.77 -2.42
CA PRO A 22 13.53 -13.03 -1.65
C PRO A 22 14.38 -11.77 -1.46
N ILE A 23 14.44 -10.89 -2.47
CA ILE A 23 15.14 -9.60 -2.35
C ILE A 23 14.52 -8.76 -1.23
N SER A 24 13.20 -8.61 -1.23
CA SER A 24 12.46 -7.85 -0.21
C SER A 24 12.65 -8.46 1.19
N LEU A 25 12.57 -9.78 1.32
CA LEU A 25 12.81 -10.48 2.58
C LEU A 25 14.21 -10.21 3.13
N VAL A 26 15.25 -10.36 2.29
CA VAL A 26 16.65 -10.13 2.68
C VAL A 26 16.87 -8.67 3.06
N LEU A 27 16.41 -7.71 2.25
CA LEU A 27 16.60 -6.28 2.53
C LEU A 27 15.88 -5.85 3.81
N ASN A 28 14.63 -6.26 4.02
CA ASN A 28 13.89 -5.90 5.23
C ASN A 28 14.46 -6.58 6.48
N ALA A 29 14.92 -7.84 6.38
CA ALA A 29 15.61 -8.53 7.47
C ALA A 29 16.93 -7.83 7.83
N LEU A 30 17.71 -7.41 6.84
CA LEU A 30 18.94 -6.63 7.07
C LEU A 30 18.65 -5.30 7.76
N VAL A 31 17.62 -4.56 7.34
CA VAL A 31 17.20 -3.32 8.02
C VAL A 31 16.80 -3.62 9.46
N PHE A 32 16.05 -4.68 9.71
CA PHE A 32 15.65 -5.09 11.06
C PHE A 32 16.87 -5.37 11.95
N VAL A 33 17.82 -6.18 11.46
CA VAL A 33 19.05 -6.52 12.18
C VAL A 33 19.93 -5.29 12.43
N LEU A 34 20.17 -4.46 11.41
CA LEU A 34 21.02 -3.27 11.52
C LEU A 34 20.42 -2.25 12.50
N SER A 35 19.11 -2.07 12.43
CA SER A 35 18.40 -1.11 13.27
C SER A 35 18.23 -1.59 14.72
N SER A 36 18.17 -2.91 14.96
CA SER A 36 18.17 -3.49 16.31
C SER A 36 19.43 -3.15 17.13
N LYS A 37 20.57 -2.91 16.45
CA LYS A 37 21.84 -2.50 17.09
C LYS A 37 21.85 -1.03 17.54
N THR A 38 20.83 -0.24 17.19
CA THR A 38 20.78 1.20 17.48
C THR A 38 19.83 1.52 18.64
N THR A 39 20.35 1.46 19.86
CA THR A 39 19.56 1.68 21.10
C THR A 39 19.01 3.11 21.28
N LYS A 40 19.54 4.10 20.55
CA LYS A 40 19.23 5.53 20.75
C LYS A 40 18.04 6.07 19.93
N LEU A 41 17.44 5.29 19.03
CA LEU A 41 16.44 5.81 18.05
C LEU A 41 14.97 5.71 18.49
N GLY A 42 14.69 5.11 19.66
CA GLY A 42 13.41 5.18 20.35
C GLY A 42 12.18 4.90 19.47
N ALA A 43 11.28 5.88 19.34
CA ALA A 43 10.02 5.75 18.60
C ALA A 43 10.20 5.62 17.07
N THR A 44 11.21 6.28 16.50
CA THR A 44 11.47 6.20 15.04
C THR A 44 11.86 4.79 14.64
N LEU A 45 12.63 4.10 15.48
CA LEU A 45 13.04 2.72 15.25
C LEU A 45 11.83 1.77 15.17
N LYS A 46 10.86 1.93 16.08
CA LYS A 46 9.62 1.14 16.08
C LYS A 46 8.82 1.32 14.79
N LEU A 47 8.81 2.54 14.24
CA LEU A 47 8.13 2.82 12.97
C LEU A 47 8.84 2.18 11.78
N ILE A 48 10.18 2.20 11.77
CA ILE A 48 10.95 1.51 10.74
C ILE A 48 10.71 0.00 10.82
N HIS A 49 10.66 -0.58 12.02
CA HIS A 49 10.33 -2.01 12.19
C HIS A 49 8.92 -2.34 11.73
N ALA A 50 7.93 -1.53 12.08
CA ALA A 50 6.56 -1.71 11.60
C ALA A 50 6.49 -1.61 10.07
N PHE A 51 7.15 -0.61 9.47
CA PHE A 51 7.24 -0.45 8.02
C PHE A 51 7.86 -1.68 7.35
N CYS A 52 9.02 -2.15 7.81
CA CYS A 52 9.67 -3.35 7.27
C CYS A 52 8.80 -4.60 7.42
N GLY A 53 8.13 -4.76 8.56
CA GLY A 53 7.19 -5.87 8.78
C GLY A 53 6.04 -5.85 7.79
N VAL A 54 5.43 -4.68 7.55
CA VAL A 54 4.36 -4.54 6.56
C VAL A 54 4.88 -4.75 5.13
N CYS A 55 6.08 -4.29 4.78
CA CYS A 55 6.68 -4.58 3.47
C CYS A 55 6.91 -6.08 3.24
N VAL A 56 7.35 -6.82 4.27
CA VAL A 56 7.48 -8.28 4.22
C VAL A 56 6.12 -8.94 4.02
N LEU A 57 5.11 -8.54 4.81
CA LEU A 57 3.74 -9.04 4.66
C LEU A 57 3.19 -8.78 3.26
N LEU A 58 3.37 -7.56 2.74
CA LEU A 58 2.99 -7.20 1.37
C LEU A 58 3.68 -8.10 0.34
N SER A 59 4.98 -8.33 0.48
CA SER A 59 5.75 -9.13 -0.50
C SER A 59 5.27 -10.57 -0.53
N ILE A 60 5.03 -11.18 0.64
CA ILE A 60 4.49 -12.54 0.75
C ILE A 60 3.08 -12.59 0.16
N ALA A 61 2.21 -11.68 0.59
CA ALA A 61 0.83 -11.60 0.12
C ALA A 61 0.76 -11.43 -1.41
N HIS A 62 1.58 -10.55 -1.97
CA HIS A 62 1.67 -10.27 -3.40
C HIS A 62 2.22 -11.46 -4.20
N ALA A 63 3.21 -12.20 -3.67
CA ALA A 63 3.74 -13.39 -4.33
C ALA A 63 2.74 -14.56 -4.33
N ILE A 64 1.84 -14.62 -3.35
CA ILE A 64 0.77 -15.62 -3.28
C ILE A 64 -0.38 -15.26 -4.22
N SER A 65 -0.86 -14.02 -4.13
CA SER A 65 -2.01 -13.57 -4.92
C SER A 65 -1.66 -13.38 -6.40
N LEU A 66 -0.48 -12.84 -6.72
CA LEU A 66 -0.10 -12.38 -8.06
C LEU A 66 -1.25 -11.64 -8.75
N ALA A 67 -1.82 -10.67 -8.04
CA ALA A 67 -3.03 -10.01 -8.48
C ALA A 67 -2.78 -9.11 -9.70
N HIS A 68 -3.57 -9.31 -10.75
CA HIS A 68 -3.51 -8.64 -12.04
C HIS A 68 -4.74 -7.75 -12.25
N TRP A 69 -4.52 -6.59 -12.88
CA TRP A 69 -5.58 -5.66 -13.26
C TRP A 69 -5.93 -5.84 -14.73
N GLU A 70 -7.21 -6.07 -15.01
CA GLU A 70 -7.71 -6.16 -16.37
C GLU A 70 -8.82 -5.13 -16.58
N HIS A 71 -8.68 -4.33 -17.63
CA HIS A 71 -9.67 -3.33 -18.01
C HIS A 71 -10.44 -3.81 -19.24
N LEU A 72 -11.73 -4.11 -19.03
CA LEU A 72 -12.66 -4.44 -20.10
C LEU A 72 -13.49 -3.22 -20.49
N PRO A 73 -14.08 -3.22 -21.72
CA PRO A 73 -15.01 -2.16 -22.12
C PRO A 73 -16.22 -2.01 -21.18
N TYR A 74 -16.60 -3.08 -20.49
CA TYR A 74 -17.78 -3.16 -19.64
C TYR A 74 -17.48 -3.40 -18.17
N ALA A 75 -16.22 -3.62 -17.78
CA ALA A 75 -15.88 -3.93 -16.39
C ALA A 75 -14.41 -3.62 -16.09
N ILE A 76 -14.11 -3.40 -14.81
CA ILE A 76 -12.73 -3.38 -14.32
C ILE A 76 -12.62 -4.50 -13.31
N ALA A 77 -11.63 -5.38 -13.48
CA ALA A 77 -11.40 -6.49 -12.57
C ALA A 77 -9.97 -6.51 -12.05
N PHE A 78 -9.86 -6.99 -10.82
CA PHE A 78 -8.63 -7.24 -10.12
C PHE A 78 -8.68 -8.66 -9.56
N PHE A 79 -7.86 -9.56 -10.11
CA PHE A 79 -7.93 -10.98 -9.81
C PHE A 79 -6.55 -11.63 -9.74
N PRO A 80 -6.38 -12.69 -8.93
CA PRO A 80 -5.13 -13.43 -8.84
C PRO A 80 -4.89 -14.25 -10.11
N THR A 81 -3.67 -14.21 -10.65
CA THR A 81 -3.27 -15.00 -11.84
C THR A 81 -2.15 -16.01 -11.55
N GLY A 82 -1.70 -16.08 -10.29
CA GLY A 82 -0.62 -16.97 -9.87
C GLY A 82 -1.00 -18.44 -9.89
N SER A 83 0.02 -19.31 -9.79
CA SER A 83 -0.17 -20.76 -9.64
C SER A 83 -0.97 -21.15 -8.38
N LEU A 84 -1.05 -20.25 -7.41
CA LEU A 84 -1.81 -20.41 -6.18
C LEU A 84 -3.23 -19.81 -6.27
N ALA A 85 -3.62 -19.19 -7.38
CA ALA A 85 -4.89 -18.47 -7.51
C ALA A 85 -6.12 -19.34 -7.23
N THR A 86 -6.04 -20.65 -7.50
CA THR A 86 -7.10 -21.64 -7.28
C THR A 86 -7.19 -22.16 -5.84
N LEU A 87 -6.30 -21.73 -4.94
CA LEU A 87 -6.37 -22.09 -3.52
C LEU A 87 -7.45 -21.25 -2.81
N ASP A 88 -8.67 -21.79 -2.79
CA ASP A 88 -9.89 -21.15 -2.29
C ASP A 88 -9.76 -20.53 -0.87
N TYR A 89 -8.89 -21.07 -0.02
CA TYR A 89 -8.70 -20.58 1.35
C TYR A 89 -7.57 -19.56 1.49
N ILE A 90 -6.43 -19.78 0.82
CA ILE A 90 -5.22 -18.98 1.04
C ILE A 90 -5.26 -17.70 0.22
N THR A 91 -5.73 -17.79 -1.03
CA THR A 91 -5.70 -16.68 -1.97
C THR A 91 -6.56 -15.49 -1.53
N PRO A 92 -7.81 -15.66 -1.03
CA PRO A 92 -8.58 -14.53 -0.51
C PRO A 92 -7.87 -13.81 0.64
N ILE A 93 -7.28 -14.58 1.57
CA ILE A 93 -6.55 -14.04 2.72
C ILE A 93 -5.33 -13.26 2.26
N ALA A 94 -4.53 -13.83 1.37
CA ALA A 94 -3.36 -13.16 0.81
C ALA A 94 -3.77 -11.89 0.04
N PHE A 95 -4.85 -11.95 -0.73
CA PHE A 95 -5.34 -10.81 -1.49
C PHE A 95 -5.79 -9.66 -0.57
N GLN A 96 -6.54 -9.96 0.50
CA GLN A 96 -6.92 -8.97 1.51
C GLN A 96 -5.70 -8.42 2.24
N LEU A 97 -4.78 -9.29 2.67
CA LEU A 97 -3.54 -8.89 3.34
C LEU A 97 -2.69 -7.97 2.46
N GLN A 98 -2.63 -8.22 1.15
CA GLN A 98 -1.95 -7.35 0.20
C GLN A 98 -2.57 -5.94 0.20
N GLN A 99 -3.89 -5.85 0.19
CA GLN A 99 -4.62 -4.58 0.21
C GLN A 99 -4.38 -3.80 1.51
N VAL A 100 -4.55 -4.45 2.67
CA VAL A 100 -4.25 -3.88 4.00
C VAL A 100 -2.81 -3.37 4.05
N ALA A 101 -1.86 -4.19 3.58
CA ALA A 101 -0.45 -3.86 3.66
C ALA A 101 -0.10 -2.65 2.77
N TYR A 102 -0.71 -2.55 1.58
CA TYR A 102 -0.50 -1.41 0.67
C TYR A 102 -0.93 -0.09 1.32
N ILE A 103 -2.16 -0.01 1.85
CA ILE A 103 -2.62 1.22 2.52
C ILE A 103 -1.84 1.50 3.81
N SER A 104 -1.46 0.45 4.55
CA SER A 104 -0.66 0.57 5.77
C SER A 104 0.72 1.16 5.50
N ILE A 105 1.36 0.82 4.37
CA ILE A 105 2.65 1.41 3.96
C ILE A 105 2.52 2.91 3.75
N ILE A 106 1.53 3.36 2.97
CA ILE A 106 1.29 4.80 2.71
C ILE A 106 1.05 5.54 4.03
N CYS A 107 0.22 4.95 4.89
CA CYS A 107 -0.10 5.46 6.22
C CYS A 107 1.14 5.56 7.13
N LEU A 108 2.00 4.53 7.14
CA LEU A 108 3.23 4.51 7.92
C LEU A 108 4.24 5.55 7.41
N VAL A 109 4.37 5.71 6.09
CA VAL A 109 5.21 6.76 5.48
C VAL A 109 4.71 8.14 5.89
N GLY A 110 3.41 8.41 5.75
CA GLY A 110 2.79 9.63 6.24
C GLY A 110 3.08 9.88 7.72
N TYR A 111 2.89 8.86 8.55
CA TYR A 111 3.16 8.93 9.97
C TYR A 111 4.64 9.18 10.29
N MET A 112 5.58 8.59 9.56
CA MET A 112 7.02 8.84 9.74
C MET A 112 7.37 10.32 9.50
N TYR A 113 6.82 10.93 8.45
CA TYR A 113 6.99 12.36 8.16
C TYR A 113 6.41 13.25 9.26
N ILE A 114 5.19 12.95 9.68
CA ILE A 114 4.50 13.66 10.77
C ILE A 114 5.28 13.53 12.08
N HIS A 115 5.67 12.32 12.44
CA HIS A 115 6.45 12.03 13.63
C HIS A 115 7.78 12.80 13.60
N ARG A 116 8.49 12.78 12.46
CA ARG A 116 9.75 13.51 12.31
C ARG A 116 9.55 15.02 12.44
N TYR A 117 8.57 15.58 11.76
CA TYR A 117 8.23 16.99 11.84
C TYR A 117 7.90 17.39 13.29
N ARG A 118 7.08 16.59 13.98
CA ARG A 118 6.76 16.78 15.40
C ARG A 118 8.01 16.75 16.26
N THR A 119 8.91 15.78 16.09
CA THR A 119 10.14 15.72 16.89
C THR A 119 11.04 16.94 16.69
N MET A 120 11.02 17.57 15.52
CA MET A 120 11.74 18.81 15.25
C MET A 120 11.06 20.05 15.84
N LEU A 121 9.73 20.06 15.94
CA LEU A 121 8.97 21.13 16.59
C LEU A 121 8.98 21.03 18.13
N ALA A 122 9.04 19.81 18.67
CA ALA A 122 8.84 19.49 20.09
C ALA A 122 10.00 19.88 21.03
N ALA A 123 10.80 20.89 20.67
CA ALA A 123 11.28 21.85 21.67
C ALA A 123 10.12 22.64 22.32
N SER A 124 8.92 22.62 21.72
CA SER A 124 7.68 23.22 22.26
C SER A 124 6.59 22.16 22.49
N GLN A 125 6.24 21.88 23.75
CA GLN A 125 5.33 20.80 24.18
C GLN A 125 3.82 21.02 23.89
N ARG A 126 3.41 22.16 23.32
CA ARG A 126 1.97 22.47 23.15
C ARG A 126 1.41 21.87 21.85
N GLY A 127 0.91 20.63 21.87
CA GLY A 127 0.22 20.13 20.68
C GLY A 127 -0.31 18.68 20.63
N ASN A 128 -0.54 17.99 21.75
CA ASN A 128 -0.85 16.54 21.71
C ASN A 128 -2.19 16.18 21.03
N ARG A 129 -3.23 17.04 21.08
CA ARG A 129 -4.57 16.72 20.54
C ARG A 129 -4.64 16.67 19.00
N ARG A 130 -4.03 17.63 18.30
CA ARG A 130 -4.07 17.69 16.82
C ARG A 130 -3.44 16.45 16.18
N TRP A 131 -2.37 15.92 16.78
CA TRP A 131 -1.69 14.73 16.26
C TRP A 131 -2.47 13.44 16.47
N LYS A 132 -3.25 13.33 17.56
CA LYS A 132 -4.16 12.20 17.76
C LYS A 132 -5.24 12.15 16.67
N LEU A 133 -5.77 13.31 16.26
CA LEU A 133 -6.72 13.40 15.16
C LEU A 133 -6.11 12.91 13.84
N VAL A 134 -4.88 13.32 13.53
CA VAL A 134 -4.19 12.87 12.31
C VAL A 134 -3.97 11.35 12.32
N ILE A 135 -3.59 10.77 13.46
CA ILE A 135 -3.46 9.31 13.60
C ILE A 135 -4.82 8.63 13.42
N ALA A 136 -5.89 9.19 13.98
CA ALA A 136 -7.24 8.65 13.84
C ALA A 136 -7.70 8.65 12.37
N ILE A 137 -7.41 9.73 11.61
CA ILE A 137 -7.68 9.81 10.16
C ILE A 137 -6.91 8.71 9.41
N ILE A 138 -5.64 8.50 9.74
CA ILE A 138 -4.82 7.44 9.15
C ILE A 138 -5.43 6.05 9.40
N ILE A 139 -5.87 5.78 10.63
CA ILE A 139 -6.48 4.48 10.97
C ILE A 139 -7.85 4.32 10.29
N ALA A 140 -8.65 5.39 10.23
CA ALA A 140 -9.94 5.39 9.55
C ALA A 140 -9.80 5.02 8.07
N ALA A 141 -8.77 5.54 7.39
CA ALA A 141 -8.49 5.22 5.99
C ALA A 141 -8.24 3.73 5.76
N ILE A 142 -7.50 3.07 6.66
CA ILE A 142 -7.26 1.61 6.59
C ILE A 142 -8.57 0.84 6.72
N VAL A 143 -9.41 1.22 7.69
CA VAL A 143 -10.71 0.55 7.93
C VAL A 143 -11.69 0.78 6.77
N GLN A 144 -11.71 1.99 6.22
CA GLN A 144 -12.54 2.33 5.07
C GLN A 144 -12.13 1.54 3.83
N TRP A 145 -10.83 1.40 3.57
CA TRP A 145 -10.31 0.60 2.46
C TRP A 145 -10.79 -0.85 2.52
N GLU A 146 -10.66 -1.49 3.69
CA GLU A 146 -11.14 -2.86 3.90
C GLU A 146 -12.64 -2.99 3.63
N THR A 147 -13.42 -1.99 4.03
CA THR A 147 -14.88 -2.00 3.82
C THR A 147 -15.20 -2.00 2.31
N ILE A 148 -14.47 -1.23 1.50
CA ILE A 148 -14.66 -1.17 0.04
C ILE A 148 -14.33 -2.51 -0.61
N CYS A 149 -13.16 -3.06 -0.29
CA CYS A 149 -12.68 -4.29 -0.89
C CYS A 149 -13.58 -5.49 -0.53
N LEU A 150 -14.05 -5.59 0.72
CA LEU A 150 -14.80 -6.75 1.20
C LEU A 150 -16.27 -6.73 0.78
N PHE A 151 -16.91 -5.57 0.81
CA PHE A 151 -18.37 -5.50 0.69
C PHE A 151 -18.85 -4.93 -0.64
N ILE A 152 -18.06 -4.07 -1.28
CA ILE A 152 -18.55 -3.29 -2.42
C ILE A 152 -18.04 -3.85 -3.75
N MET A 153 -16.76 -4.23 -3.82
CA MET A 153 -16.15 -4.69 -5.07
C MET A 153 -16.26 -6.22 -5.29
N LYS A 154 -16.95 -6.96 -4.41
CA LYS A 154 -17.12 -8.40 -4.56
C LYS A 154 -18.13 -8.68 -5.69
N PRO A 155 -17.74 -9.41 -6.75
CA PRO A 155 -18.61 -9.66 -7.89
C PRO A 155 -19.76 -10.60 -7.51
N ASN A 156 -20.96 -10.24 -7.98
CA ASN A 156 -22.15 -11.09 -7.88
C ASN A 156 -22.10 -12.27 -8.89
N ASP A 157 -23.02 -13.22 -8.78
CA ASP A 157 -23.02 -14.43 -9.61
C ASP A 157 -23.15 -14.14 -11.11
N LYS A 158 -23.92 -13.10 -11.48
CA LYS A 158 -24.07 -12.68 -12.88
C LYS A 158 -22.75 -12.20 -13.45
N MET A 159 -22.04 -11.37 -12.69
CA MET A 159 -20.74 -10.84 -13.09
C MET A 159 -19.69 -11.96 -13.16
N ARG A 160 -19.68 -12.89 -12.19
CA ARG A 160 -18.84 -14.10 -12.23
C ARG A 160 -19.07 -14.91 -13.50
N ALA A 161 -20.32 -15.15 -13.87
CA ALA A 161 -20.65 -15.86 -15.10
C ALA A 161 -20.14 -15.13 -16.36
N LYS A 162 -20.32 -13.80 -16.45
CA LYS A 162 -19.78 -12.98 -17.55
C LYS A 162 -18.26 -13.13 -17.67
N PHE A 163 -17.54 -13.00 -16.55
CA PHE A 163 -16.08 -13.15 -16.51
C PHE A 163 -15.64 -14.56 -16.87
N ASN A 164 -16.34 -15.58 -16.39
CA ASN A 164 -16.00 -16.97 -16.70
C ASN A 164 -16.12 -17.24 -18.20
N VAL A 165 -17.19 -16.80 -18.85
CA VAL A 165 -17.36 -16.94 -20.30
C VAL A 165 -16.28 -16.17 -21.07
N ALA A 166 -15.90 -14.98 -20.61
CA ALA A 166 -14.92 -14.15 -21.31
C ALA A 166 -13.47 -14.64 -21.18
N PHE A 167 -13.11 -15.26 -20.05
CA PHE A 167 -11.70 -15.43 -19.67
C PHE A 167 -11.26 -16.83 -19.30
N VAL A 168 -12.19 -17.79 -19.10
CA VAL A 168 -11.82 -19.15 -18.71
C VAL A 168 -10.82 -19.77 -19.68
N GLU A 169 -10.99 -19.58 -20.98
CA GLU A 169 -10.07 -20.11 -22.00
C GLU A 169 -8.73 -19.37 -22.04
N SER A 170 -8.71 -18.08 -21.71
CA SER A 170 -7.50 -17.25 -21.81
C SER A 170 -6.55 -17.47 -20.63
N TYR A 171 -7.11 -17.71 -19.45
CA TYR A 171 -6.37 -17.78 -18.19
C TYR A 171 -6.34 -19.20 -17.60
N ASP A 172 -7.17 -20.12 -18.08
CA ASP A 172 -7.36 -21.47 -17.51
C ASP A 172 -7.74 -21.42 -16.01
N ILE A 173 -8.61 -20.46 -15.67
CA ILE A 173 -9.08 -20.21 -14.30
C ILE A 173 -10.60 -20.19 -14.29
N ASP A 174 -11.21 -20.90 -13.34
CA ASP A 174 -12.65 -20.87 -13.08
C ASP A 174 -13.04 -19.62 -12.27
N PHE A 175 -13.54 -18.59 -12.96
CA PHE A 175 -13.98 -17.33 -12.35
C PHE A 175 -15.26 -17.49 -11.52
N MET A 176 -15.97 -18.61 -11.61
CA MET A 176 -17.09 -18.87 -10.71
C MET A 176 -16.60 -19.07 -9.27
N ARG A 177 -15.43 -19.69 -9.09
CA ARG A 177 -14.85 -20.00 -7.78
C ARG A 177 -13.76 -19.02 -7.34
N LEU A 178 -13.08 -18.40 -8.30
CA LEU A 178 -11.99 -17.46 -8.03
C LEU A 178 -12.40 -16.33 -7.08
N TYR A 179 -11.53 -15.97 -6.15
CA TYR A 179 -11.67 -14.73 -5.40
C TYR A 179 -11.12 -13.57 -6.23
N PHE A 180 -11.99 -12.65 -6.62
CA PHE A 180 -11.59 -11.44 -7.34
C PHE A 180 -12.49 -10.27 -6.95
N LEU A 181 -12.00 -9.07 -7.25
CA LEU A 181 -12.76 -7.83 -7.14
C LEU A 181 -13.10 -7.36 -8.55
N ALA A 182 -14.32 -6.92 -8.77
CA ALA A 182 -14.67 -6.33 -10.05
C ALA A 182 -15.84 -5.35 -9.93
N VAL A 183 -15.86 -4.38 -10.84
CA VAL A 183 -16.92 -3.38 -10.98
C VAL A 183 -17.49 -3.48 -12.40
N ASP A 184 -18.79 -3.73 -12.52
CA ASP A 184 -19.52 -3.70 -13.80
C ASP A 184 -19.84 -2.25 -14.14
N LEU A 185 -19.36 -1.78 -15.28
CA LEU A 185 -19.54 -0.40 -15.76
C LEU A 185 -20.82 -0.25 -16.60
N THR A 186 -21.52 -1.34 -16.91
CA THR A 186 -22.76 -1.32 -17.69
C THR A 186 -24.00 -1.09 -16.83
N GLU A 187 -23.91 -1.40 -15.54
CA GLU A 187 -24.97 -1.14 -14.57
C GLU A 187 -24.73 0.21 -13.88
N PRO A 188 -25.80 0.89 -13.41
CA PRO A 188 -25.64 2.07 -12.58
C PRO A 188 -24.76 1.74 -11.38
N LEU A 189 -23.64 2.45 -11.25
CA LEU A 189 -22.69 2.26 -10.15
C LEU A 189 -23.39 2.49 -8.81
N ASP A 190 -23.13 1.60 -7.85
CA ASP A 190 -23.59 1.77 -6.47
C ASP A 190 -23.11 3.13 -5.94
N PRO A 191 -24.01 4.03 -5.50
CA PRO A 191 -23.63 5.30 -4.89
C PRO A 191 -22.62 5.13 -3.73
N TRP A 192 -22.68 4.01 -2.99
CA TRP A 192 -21.72 3.70 -1.94
C TRP A 192 -20.33 3.43 -2.49
N LEU A 193 -20.20 2.76 -3.64
CA LEU A 193 -18.92 2.55 -4.31
C LEU A 193 -18.30 3.88 -4.71
N ILE A 194 -19.09 4.77 -5.32
CA ILE A 194 -18.64 6.10 -5.73
C ILE A 194 -18.19 6.91 -4.51
N PHE A 195 -19.04 7.00 -3.49
CA PHE A 195 -18.76 7.80 -2.30
C PHE A 195 -17.50 7.31 -1.57
N ASN A 196 -17.37 6.00 -1.39
CA ASN A 196 -16.20 5.43 -0.72
C ASN A 196 -14.94 5.53 -1.58
N GLY A 197 -15.04 5.31 -2.90
CA GLY A 197 -13.92 5.48 -3.82
C GLY A 197 -13.39 6.93 -3.84
N LEU A 198 -14.29 7.91 -3.86
CA LEU A 198 -13.94 9.33 -3.70
C LEU A 198 -13.33 9.60 -2.33
N GLY A 199 -13.88 9.02 -1.26
CA GLY A 199 -13.37 9.12 0.10
C GLY A 199 -11.89 8.70 0.17
N VAL A 200 -11.57 7.51 -0.33
CA VAL A 200 -10.18 7.04 -0.35
C VAL A 200 -9.28 7.93 -1.20
N LEU A 201 -9.75 8.36 -2.37
CA LEU A 201 -8.96 9.24 -3.23
C LEU A 201 -8.61 10.54 -2.51
N ILE A 202 -9.57 11.12 -1.77
CA ILE A 202 -9.36 12.31 -0.94
C ILE A 202 -8.36 12.00 0.18
N GLU A 203 -8.52 10.88 0.89
CA GLU A 203 -7.63 10.50 1.99
C GLU A 203 -6.18 10.31 1.53
N VAL A 204 -5.97 9.55 0.46
CA VAL A 204 -4.63 9.35 -0.14
C VAL A 204 -4.05 10.68 -0.60
N SER A 205 -4.86 11.54 -1.24
CA SER A 205 -4.43 12.88 -1.66
C SER A 205 -4.02 13.74 -0.47
N VAL A 206 -4.80 13.74 0.61
CA VAL A 206 -4.47 14.46 1.86
C VAL A 206 -3.19 13.92 2.48
N LEU A 207 -2.97 12.60 2.50
CA LEU A 207 -1.73 12.00 3.01
C LEU A 207 -0.52 12.42 2.19
N ILE A 208 -0.61 12.41 0.85
CA ILE A 208 0.46 12.87 -0.04
C ILE A 208 0.76 14.35 0.22
N VAL A 209 -0.27 15.21 0.27
CA VAL A 209 -0.11 16.64 0.58
C VAL A 209 0.55 16.84 1.94
N LEU A 210 0.17 16.05 2.95
CA LEU A 210 0.77 16.10 4.29
C LEU A 210 2.23 15.67 4.29
N ILE A 211 2.60 14.62 3.54
CA ILE A 211 3.99 14.16 3.38
C ILE A 211 4.83 15.28 2.76
N VAL A 212 4.39 15.84 1.64
CA VAL A 212 5.08 16.92 0.92
C VAL A 212 5.21 18.16 1.82
N TRP A 213 4.11 18.56 2.47
CA TRP A 213 4.10 19.70 3.39
C TRP A 213 5.05 19.48 4.57
N CYS A 214 5.01 18.32 5.23
CA CYS A 214 5.92 17.99 6.33
C CYS A 214 7.38 18.01 5.86
N GLY A 215 7.67 17.41 4.70
CA GLY A 215 9.02 17.41 4.11
C GLY A 215 9.56 18.82 3.86
N PHE A 216 8.73 19.68 3.27
CA PHE A 216 9.07 21.09 3.04
C PHE A 216 9.31 21.85 4.35
N ARG A 217 8.44 21.67 5.35
CA ARG A 217 8.57 22.34 6.65
C ARG A 217 9.80 21.86 7.42
N ILE A 218 10.14 20.57 7.36
CA ILE A 218 11.38 20.02 7.92
C ILE A 218 12.58 20.70 7.27
N GLN A 219 12.61 20.81 5.94
CA GLN A 219 13.70 21.48 5.23
C GLN A 219 13.88 22.94 5.68
N LEU A 220 12.79 23.69 5.80
CA LEU A 220 12.84 25.06 6.30
C LEU A 220 13.38 25.16 7.73
N ILE A 221 12.99 24.25 8.62
CA ILE A 221 13.51 24.19 10.00
C ILE A 221 15.02 23.93 9.99
N ILE A 222 15.49 22.97 9.19
CA ILE A 222 16.92 22.65 9.11
C ILE A 222 17.72 23.88 8.65
N VAL A 223 17.24 24.56 7.60
CA VAL A 223 17.90 25.76 7.05
C VAL A 223 17.93 26.90 8.07
N ARG A 224 16.84 27.14 8.80
CA ARG A 224 16.73 28.24 9.78
C ARG A 224 17.30 27.94 11.16
N SER A 225 17.63 26.67 11.46
CA SER A 225 18.12 26.29 12.79
C SER A 225 19.49 26.89 13.12
N ILE A 226 19.64 27.40 14.35
CA ILE A 226 20.94 27.82 14.94
C ILE A 226 21.67 26.56 15.46
N SER A 227 21.73 25.50 14.64
CA SER A 227 22.44 24.27 14.96
C SER A 227 23.80 24.24 14.27
N SER A 228 24.73 23.43 14.77
CA SER A 228 26.04 23.28 14.15
C SER A 228 25.93 22.75 12.72
N GLU A 229 26.84 23.15 11.82
CA GLU A 229 26.84 22.68 10.42
C GLU A 229 26.96 21.16 10.31
N LYS A 230 27.59 20.50 11.29
CA LYS A 230 27.61 19.03 11.40
C LYS A 230 26.21 18.46 11.65
N ALA A 231 25.45 19.06 12.57
CA ALA A 231 24.08 18.64 12.86
C ALA A 231 23.14 18.87 11.67
N LYS A 232 23.24 20.05 11.01
CA LYS A 232 22.48 20.34 9.78
C LYS A 232 22.77 19.33 8.67
N ARG A 233 24.05 18.98 8.44
CA ARG A 233 24.42 17.94 7.46
C ARG A 233 23.76 16.59 7.74
N ILE A 234 23.73 16.16 9.00
CA ILE A 234 23.06 14.91 9.40
C ILE A 234 21.55 15.01 9.16
N GLN A 235 20.91 16.11 9.56
CA GLN A 235 19.47 16.30 9.36
C GLN A 235 19.08 16.31 7.87
N ARG A 236 19.87 16.97 7.01
CA ARG A 236 19.65 16.95 5.55
C ARG A 236 19.81 15.56 4.94
N ARG A 237 20.74 14.74 5.46
CA ARG A 237 20.89 13.34 5.02
C ARG A 237 19.66 12.52 5.42
N VAL A 238 19.18 12.67 6.65
CA VAL A 238 17.96 11.99 7.10
C VAL A 238 16.74 12.42 6.29
N LEU A 239 16.59 13.72 5.98
CA LEU A 239 15.50 14.18 5.12
C LEU A 239 15.61 13.62 3.70
N ARG A 240 16.81 13.58 3.12
CA ARG A 240 17.02 12.93 1.80
C ARG A 240 16.62 11.46 1.81
N LEU A 241 16.94 10.74 2.88
CA LEU A 241 16.51 9.35 3.04
C LEU A 241 14.99 9.23 3.11
N LEU A 242 14.31 10.12 3.84
CA LEU A 242 12.84 10.14 3.88
C LEU A 242 12.25 10.44 2.50
N ILE A 243 12.81 11.42 1.76
CA ILE A 243 12.35 11.76 0.41
C ILE A 243 12.50 10.55 -0.53
N PHE A 244 13.64 9.86 -0.46
CA PHE A 244 13.91 8.65 -1.24
C PHE A 244 12.97 7.48 -0.90
N GLN A 245 12.29 7.51 0.26
CA GLN A 245 11.27 6.50 0.58
C GLN A 245 9.91 6.80 -0.06
N VAL A 246 9.68 8.03 -0.51
CA VAL A 246 8.41 8.50 -1.09
C VAL A 246 8.49 8.54 -2.61
N THR A 247 9.66 8.86 -3.17
CA THR A 247 9.94 8.85 -4.62
C THR A 247 10.43 7.49 -5.07
#